data_AF-A0A3M0ZNB7-F1
#
_entry.id   AF-A0A3M0ZNB7-F1
#
_cell.length_a   1.000
_cell.length_b   1.000
_cell.length_c   1.000
_cell.angle_alpha   90.00
_cell.angle_beta   90.00
_cell.angle_gamma   90.00
#
_symmetry.space_group_name_H-M   'P 1'
#
loop_
_entity.id
_entity.type
_entity.pdbx_description
1 polymer ?
#
loop_
_entity_poly.entity_id
_entity_poly.type
_entity_poly.pdbx_seq_one_letter_code
_entity_poly.pdbx_strand_id
1 'polypeptide(L)'
;DYVEISDASVGTFGSSDFSVLFWFKADSLGSARYLMGKSLPDFGQGWDIRLDNQVIDVVGVNGWNVNITTSAFATAGTWYHVALVGSATTVQIYVDGALAGSTGRAVGTSGAPFRIGMTTNYGGTAFPGLIDDVMMFDRALSPFEIASVIAEATGSACPVTTTTSTSTTTTTLPPLCADPTGDGLIKVTDCLYILKAAVGLLTCAPECICAPAGTLPATATDALACLKKAVGQAVTLSCPCP
;
A
#
# COMPACT_ATOMS: atom_id res chain seq x y z
N ASP A 1 22.80 -16.93 5.27
CA ASP A 1 22.30 -17.54 4.02
C ASP A 1 21.70 -16.43 3.16
N TYR A 2 21.51 -16.64 1.86
CA TYR A 2 20.90 -15.65 0.97
C TYR A 2 20.18 -16.32 -0.21
N VAL A 3 19.24 -15.59 -0.79
CA VAL A 3 18.56 -15.96 -2.04
C VAL A 3 19.07 -15.04 -3.14
N GLU A 4 19.43 -15.62 -4.29
CA GLU A 4 19.82 -14.87 -5.49
C GLU A 4 18.87 -15.19 -6.64
N ILE A 5 18.44 -14.15 -7.34
CA ILE A 5 17.62 -14.22 -8.54
C ILE A 5 18.46 -13.69 -9.70
N SER A 6 18.83 -14.60 -10.61
CA SER A 6 19.72 -14.29 -11.74
C SER A 6 19.00 -13.62 -12.92
N ASP A 7 17.68 -13.54 -12.91
CA ASP A 7 16.92 -12.80 -13.91
C ASP A 7 17.27 -11.31 -13.82
N ALA A 8 17.80 -10.77 -14.93
CA ALA A 8 18.27 -9.40 -14.98
C ALA A 8 17.15 -8.36 -14.83
N SER A 9 15.91 -8.71 -15.15
CA SER A 9 14.75 -7.81 -15.07
C SER A 9 14.28 -7.57 -13.63
N VAL A 10 14.48 -8.55 -12.74
CA VAL A 10 14.02 -8.47 -11.35
C VAL A 10 14.81 -7.39 -10.60
N GLY A 11 14.07 -6.52 -9.90
CA GLY A 11 14.63 -5.39 -9.15
C GLY A 11 15.22 -4.27 -10.03
N THR A 12 14.99 -4.29 -11.35
CA THR A 12 15.47 -3.25 -12.28
C THR A 12 14.36 -2.21 -12.48
N PHE A 13 14.32 -1.20 -11.59
CA PHE A 13 13.27 -0.18 -11.62
C PHE A 13 13.69 1.10 -12.34
N GLY A 14 14.86 1.65 -12.00
CA GLY A 14 15.31 2.94 -12.53
C GLY A 14 14.30 4.04 -12.25
N SER A 15 13.81 4.69 -13.31
CA SER A 15 12.82 5.77 -13.23
C SER A 15 11.36 5.30 -13.34
N SER A 16 11.11 3.99 -13.43
CA SER A 16 9.75 3.46 -13.45
C SER A 16 9.10 3.51 -12.07
N ASP A 17 7.77 3.48 -12.05
CA ASP A 17 7.04 3.27 -10.82
C ASP A 17 7.23 1.82 -10.33
N PHE A 18 7.40 1.65 -9.02
CA PHE A 18 7.56 0.33 -8.42
C PHE A 18 7.18 0.32 -6.94
N SER A 19 6.94 -0.89 -6.41
CA SER A 19 6.90 -1.12 -4.97
C SER A 19 7.56 -2.44 -4.60
N VAL A 20 8.32 -2.46 -3.52
CA VAL A 20 8.90 -3.67 -2.91
C VAL A 20 8.43 -3.74 -1.47
N LEU A 21 7.71 -4.80 -1.13
CA LEU A 21 7.16 -5.02 0.21
C LEU A 21 7.73 -6.32 0.77
N PHE A 22 7.97 -6.36 2.08
CA PHE A 22 8.44 -7.57 2.77
C PHE A 22 8.29 -7.40 4.28
N TRP A 23 8.27 -8.54 4.97
CA TRP A 23 8.42 -8.61 6.41
C TRP A 23 9.84 -8.98 6.78
N PHE A 24 10.36 -8.42 7.87
CA PHE A 24 11.62 -8.87 8.43
C PHE A 24 11.57 -8.98 9.96
N LYS A 25 12.41 -9.86 10.49
CA LYS A 25 12.67 -10.02 11.91
C LYS A 25 14.16 -10.26 12.12
N ALA A 26 14.85 -9.29 12.72
CA ALA A 26 16.28 -9.40 13.01
C ALA A 26 16.52 -10.18 14.32
N ASP A 27 17.43 -11.14 14.31
CA ASP A 27 17.85 -11.86 15.52
C ASP A 27 18.79 -11.02 16.39
N SER A 28 19.55 -10.13 15.75
CA SER A 28 20.46 -9.20 16.40
C SER A 28 20.55 -7.90 15.62
N LEU A 29 20.74 -6.80 16.35
CA LEU A 29 21.04 -5.49 15.78
C LEU A 29 22.53 -5.20 15.94
N GLY A 30 23.08 -4.36 15.09
CA GLY A 30 24.50 -4.04 15.11
C GLY A 30 24.90 -3.31 13.84
N SER A 31 26.06 -3.65 13.27
CA SER A 31 26.51 -3.05 12.01
C SER A 31 25.56 -3.34 10.86
N ALA A 32 25.53 -2.46 9.86
CA ALA A 32 24.77 -2.60 8.62
C ALA A 32 24.70 -4.04 8.06
N ARG A 33 23.48 -4.52 7.84
CA ARG A 33 23.16 -5.79 7.18
C ARG A 33 22.20 -5.56 6.03
N TYR A 34 22.43 -6.26 4.93
CA TYR A 34 21.62 -6.12 3.73
C TYR A 34 20.36 -6.95 3.85
N LEU A 35 19.19 -6.30 3.79
CA LEU A 35 17.91 -6.99 3.73
C LEU A 35 17.67 -7.49 2.31
N MET A 36 17.80 -6.60 1.32
CA MET A 36 17.65 -6.94 -0.09
C MET A 36 18.15 -5.82 -0.99
N GLY A 37 18.29 -6.13 -2.27
CA GLY A 37 18.63 -5.13 -3.27
C GLY A 37 19.27 -5.73 -4.51
N LYS A 38 19.70 -4.82 -5.39
CA LYS A 38 20.31 -5.11 -6.67
C LYS A 38 21.44 -4.13 -6.90
N SER A 39 22.60 -4.38 -6.30
CA SER A 39 23.74 -3.46 -6.32
C SER A 39 25.06 -4.14 -6.65
N LEU A 40 25.99 -3.36 -7.21
CA LEU A 40 27.38 -3.79 -7.42
C LEU A 40 28.27 -3.41 -6.24
N PRO A 41 29.28 -4.24 -5.90
CA PRO A 41 30.05 -4.11 -4.67
C PRO A 41 30.92 -2.85 -4.52
N ASP A 42 31.25 -2.11 -5.59
CA ASP A 42 32.30 -1.07 -5.57
C ASP A 42 31.95 0.22 -6.33
N PHE A 43 30.79 0.28 -6.98
CA PHE A 43 30.39 1.42 -7.81
C PHE A 43 29.14 2.15 -7.30
N GLY A 44 28.51 1.63 -6.23
CA GLY A 44 27.25 2.16 -5.71
C GLY A 44 26.17 2.30 -6.79
N GLN A 45 26.22 1.43 -7.80
CA GLN A 45 25.21 1.32 -8.85
C GLN A 45 24.13 0.39 -8.36
N GLY A 46 22.88 0.76 -8.61
CA GLY A 46 21.71 0.03 -8.15
C GLY A 46 21.10 0.62 -6.89
N TRP A 47 20.50 -0.25 -6.08
CA TRP A 47 19.86 0.09 -4.82
C TRP A 47 19.96 -1.05 -3.81
N ASP A 48 20.02 -0.70 -2.54
CA ASP A 48 19.98 -1.62 -1.40
C ASP A 48 19.07 -1.07 -0.31
N ILE A 49 18.39 -1.99 0.39
CA ILE A 49 17.76 -1.74 1.68
C ILE A 49 18.62 -2.42 2.75
N ARG A 50 19.08 -1.64 3.72
CA ARG A 50 19.97 -2.10 4.80
C ARG A 50 19.34 -1.82 6.14
N LEU A 51 19.48 -2.74 7.07
CA LEU A 51 19.25 -2.49 8.49
C LEU A 51 20.60 -2.13 9.11
N ASP A 52 20.78 -0.88 9.53
CA ASP A 52 21.95 -0.43 10.29
C ASP A 52 21.52 -0.08 11.71
N ASN A 53 21.99 -0.87 12.67
CA ASN A 53 21.54 -0.85 14.05
C ASN A 53 19.99 -0.90 14.17
N GLN A 54 19.35 0.24 14.44
CA GLN A 54 17.90 0.35 14.64
C GLN A 54 17.17 1.06 13.50
N VAL A 55 17.88 1.47 12.45
CA VAL A 55 17.36 2.25 11.32
C VAL A 55 17.41 1.45 10.04
N ILE A 56 16.50 1.75 9.11
CA ILE A 56 16.64 1.32 7.72
C ILE A 56 17.29 2.43 6.92
N ASP A 57 18.31 2.05 6.15
CA ASP A 57 18.94 2.86 5.13
C ASP A 57 18.55 2.37 3.74
N VAL A 58 18.16 3.31 2.89
CA VAL A 58 18.05 3.09 1.44
C VAL A 58 19.26 3.73 0.78
N VAL A 59 20.13 2.88 0.24
CA VAL A 59 21.37 3.29 -0.43
C VAL A 59 21.22 3.04 -1.92
N GLY A 60 21.78 3.93 -2.73
CA GLY A 60 21.85 3.71 -4.18
C GLY A 60 21.14 4.79 -5.00
N VAL A 61 21.94 5.81 -5.34
CA VAL A 61 21.77 6.73 -6.46
C VAL A 61 23.19 7.18 -6.81
N ASN A 62 23.82 6.53 -7.79
CA ASN A 62 25.20 6.82 -8.25
C ASN A 62 26.25 6.91 -7.13
N GLY A 63 26.46 5.84 -6.36
CA GLY A 63 27.48 5.76 -5.30
C GLY A 63 26.95 5.20 -3.98
N TRP A 64 27.77 5.28 -2.93
CA TRP A 64 27.43 4.81 -1.57
C TRP A 64 26.60 5.79 -0.74
N ASN A 65 26.07 6.84 -1.37
CA ASN A 65 25.29 7.83 -0.65
C ASN A 65 24.02 7.18 -0.09
N VAL A 66 23.86 7.28 1.22
CA VAL A 66 22.61 6.96 1.90
C VAL A 66 21.61 8.05 1.52
N ASN A 67 20.52 7.66 0.86
CA ASN A 67 19.53 8.61 0.34
C ASN A 67 18.34 8.78 1.28
N ILE A 68 18.06 7.76 2.08
CA ILE A 68 17.00 7.74 3.09
C ILE A 68 17.54 7.00 4.30
N THR A 69 17.37 7.58 5.49
CA THR A 69 17.59 6.94 6.79
C THR A 69 16.33 7.16 7.63
N THR A 70 15.73 6.09 8.15
CA THR A 70 14.56 6.20 9.03
C THR A 70 14.95 6.69 10.43
N SER A 71 13.97 7.06 11.25
CA SER A 71 14.18 7.09 12.70
C SER A 71 14.49 5.68 13.24
N ALA A 72 15.10 5.60 14.42
CA ALA A 72 15.34 4.32 15.08
C ALA A 72 14.00 3.69 15.51
N PHE A 73 13.76 2.45 15.11
CA PHE A 73 12.52 1.72 15.42
C PHE A 73 12.75 0.24 15.70
N ALA A 74 13.77 -0.37 15.10
CA ALA A 74 13.91 -1.82 15.12
C ALA A 74 14.36 -2.33 16.50
N THR A 75 13.71 -3.41 16.94
CA THR A 75 14.08 -4.20 18.11
C THR A 75 14.33 -5.64 17.66
N ALA A 76 15.40 -6.27 18.16
CA ALA A 76 15.69 -7.67 17.86
C ALA A 76 14.53 -8.58 18.30
N GLY A 77 14.20 -9.58 17.50
CA GLY A 77 13.14 -10.55 17.76
C GLY A 77 11.73 -10.09 17.35
N THR A 78 11.57 -8.85 16.89
CA THR A 78 10.26 -8.27 16.48
C THR A 78 10.10 -8.29 14.97
N TRP A 79 8.89 -8.60 14.51
CA TRP A 79 8.50 -8.50 13.10
C TRP A 79 8.13 -7.07 12.74
N TYR A 80 8.61 -6.61 11.59
CA TYR A 80 8.27 -5.33 11.00
C TYR A 80 7.93 -5.50 9.52
N HIS A 81 6.94 -4.77 9.04
CA HIS A 81 6.65 -4.68 7.63
C HIS A 81 7.35 -3.46 7.02
N VAL A 82 7.99 -3.64 5.88
CA VAL A 82 8.66 -2.58 5.14
C VAL A 82 8.10 -2.50 3.73
N ALA A 83 7.82 -1.26 3.27
CA ALA A 83 7.50 -0.99 1.88
C ALA A 83 8.42 0.08 1.31
N LEU A 84 9.13 -0.22 0.24
CA LEU A 84 9.84 0.76 -0.58
C LEU A 84 8.98 1.06 -1.81
N VAL A 85 8.52 2.31 -1.94
CA VAL A 85 7.69 2.77 -3.07
C VAL A 85 8.48 3.81 -3.83
N GLY A 86 8.62 3.64 -5.15
CA GLY A 86 9.41 4.56 -5.95
C GLY A 86 8.79 4.92 -7.29
N SER A 87 9.27 6.04 -7.82
CA SER A 87 8.95 6.61 -9.13
C SER A 87 10.18 7.33 -9.71
N ALA A 88 10.02 7.95 -10.88
CA ALA A 88 11.06 8.76 -11.52
C ALA A 88 11.60 9.91 -10.64
N THR A 89 10.81 10.42 -9.71
CA THR A 89 11.14 11.64 -8.95
C THR A 89 11.13 11.45 -7.45
N THR A 90 10.68 10.29 -6.96
CA THR A 90 10.45 10.12 -5.53
C THR A 90 10.62 8.66 -5.14
N VAL A 91 11.35 8.42 -4.04
CA VAL A 91 11.39 7.13 -3.36
C VAL A 91 11.01 7.36 -1.91
N GLN A 92 10.13 6.51 -1.41
CA GLN A 92 9.54 6.57 -0.08
C GLN A 92 9.71 5.20 0.59
N ILE A 93 10.01 5.22 1.88
CA ILE A 93 10.02 4.00 2.70
C ILE A 93 8.96 4.11 3.78
N TYR A 94 8.19 3.04 3.95
CA TYR A 94 7.19 2.88 4.99
C TYR A 94 7.61 1.75 5.92
N VAL A 95 7.39 1.95 7.22
CA VAL A 95 7.56 0.93 8.26
C VAL A 95 6.22 0.78 8.97
N ASP A 96 5.71 -0.45 9.03
CA ASP A 96 4.38 -0.79 9.59
C ASP A 96 3.25 0.12 9.05
N GLY A 97 3.34 0.47 7.76
CA GLY A 97 2.35 1.29 7.05
C GLY A 97 2.50 2.80 7.23
N ALA A 98 3.39 3.26 8.12
CA ALA A 98 3.68 4.68 8.32
C ALA A 98 4.89 5.13 7.48
N LEU A 99 4.81 6.32 6.88
CA LEU A 99 5.93 6.89 6.12
C LEU A 99 7.10 7.18 7.07
N ALA A 100 8.25 6.53 6.84
CA ALA A 100 9.43 6.61 7.68
C ALA A 100 10.58 7.43 7.06
N GLY A 101 10.53 7.69 5.74
CA GLY A 101 11.50 8.54 5.05
C GLY A 101 11.23 8.67 3.56
N SER A 102 11.84 9.66 2.92
CA SER A 102 11.72 9.87 1.48
C SER A 102 12.90 10.64 0.89
N THR A 103 13.07 10.54 -0.43
CA THR A 103 14.03 11.32 -1.22
C THR A 103 13.42 11.74 -2.56
N GLY A 104 13.87 12.87 -3.10
CA GLY A 104 13.43 13.44 -4.38
C GLY A 104 14.18 12.89 -5.60
N ARG A 105 14.59 11.62 -5.57
CA ARG A 105 15.41 10.97 -6.61
C ARG A 105 14.93 9.54 -6.84
N ALA A 106 15.00 9.07 -8.09
CA ALA A 106 14.79 7.67 -8.44
C ALA A 106 15.94 6.77 -7.95
N VAL A 107 15.68 5.47 -7.82
CA VAL A 107 16.71 4.48 -7.51
C VAL A 107 17.66 4.26 -8.70
N GLY A 108 18.91 3.92 -8.39
CA GLY A 108 19.87 3.51 -9.43
C GLY A 108 19.51 2.15 -10.05
N THR A 109 20.00 1.91 -11.27
CA THR A 109 19.98 0.58 -11.89
C THR A 109 21.36 -0.07 -11.79
N SER A 110 21.40 -1.40 -11.86
CA SER A 110 22.65 -2.16 -11.95
C SER A 110 22.45 -3.43 -12.79
N GLY A 111 23.55 -3.98 -13.31
CA GLY A 111 23.56 -5.31 -13.93
C GLY A 111 23.73 -6.45 -12.92
N ALA A 112 23.70 -6.18 -11.61
CA ALA A 112 23.84 -7.21 -10.58
C ALA A 112 22.58 -8.10 -10.51
N PRO A 113 22.70 -9.36 -10.05
CA PRO A 113 21.51 -10.13 -9.72
C PRO A 113 20.81 -9.50 -8.51
N PHE A 114 19.49 -9.69 -8.44
CA PHE A 114 18.73 -9.27 -7.27
C PHE A 114 18.91 -10.31 -6.16
N ARG A 115 19.10 -9.84 -4.92
CA ARG A 115 19.37 -10.72 -3.78
C ARG A 115 18.58 -10.33 -2.54
N ILE A 116 18.29 -11.33 -1.72
CA ILE A 116 17.60 -11.21 -0.43
C ILE A 116 18.49 -11.83 0.65
N GLY A 117 18.65 -11.15 1.78
CA GLY A 117 19.46 -11.56 2.92
C GLY A 117 20.96 -11.24 2.79
N MET A 118 21.42 -10.81 1.60
CA MET A 118 22.80 -10.37 1.34
C MET A 118 22.87 -9.79 -0.09
N THR A 119 23.47 -8.61 -0.33
CA THR A 119 23.54 -8.07 -1.71
C THR A 119 24.95 -8.01 -2.31
N THR A 120 26.02 -7.91 -1.52
CA THR A 120 27.40 -7.84 -2.05
C THR A 120 28.24 -9.05 -1.63
N ASN A 121 28.75 -9.81 -2.61
CA ASN A 121 29.52 -11.05 -2.41
C ASN A 121 30.98 -10.83 -1.99
N TYR A 122 31.34 -9.64 -1.49
CA TYR A 122 32.73 -9.27 -1.16
C TYR A 122 32.85 -8.67 0.25
N GLY A 123 32.27 -9.35 1.24
CA GLY A 123 32.40 -8.97 2.67
C GLY A 123 31.11 -8.43 3.32
N GLY A 124 30.01 -8.35 2.56
CA GLY A 124 28.68 -8.18 3.15
C GLY A 124 28.37 -9.40 4.02
N THR A 125 28.03 -9.15 5.28
CA THR A 125 27.59 -10.21 6.20
C THR A 125 26.11 -10.47 5.95
N ALA A 126 25.75 -11.75 5.85
CA ALA A 126 24.36 -12.16 5.70
C ALA A 126 23.51 -11.58 6.83
N PHE A 127 22.28 -11.23 6.51
CA PHE A 127 21.30 -10.75 7.48
C PHE A 127 21.03 -11.82 8.54
N PRO A 128 21.29 -11.54 9.83
CA PRO A 128 21.00 -12.46 10.91
C PRO A 128 19.53 -12.30 11.31
N GLY A 129 18.64 -13.03 10.63
CA GLY A 129 17.21 -12.98 10.91
C GLY A 129 16.37 -13.65 9.83
N LEU A 130 15.08 -13.35 9.85
CA LEU A 130 14.08 -13.85 8.93
C LEU A 130 13.59 -12.73 8.01
N ILE A 131 13.37 -13.06 6.75
CA ILE A 131 12.70 -12.22 5.76
C ILE A 131 11.58 -13.08 5.17
N ASP A 132 10.37 -12.52 5.09
CA ASP A 132 9.19 -13.25 4.63
C ASP A 132 8.31 -12.36 3.74
N ASP A 133 7.42 -12.99 2.97
CA ASP A 133 6.39 -12.34 2.15
C ASP A 133 6.93 -11.21 1.26
N VAL A 134 8.00 -11.52 0.52
CA VAL A 134 8.61 -10.57 -0.43
C VAL A 134 7.71 -10.41 -1.65
N MET A 135 7.17 -9.20 -1.83
CA MET A 135 6.30 -8.82 -2.94
C MET A 135 6.95 -7.69 -3.75
N MET A 136 6.75 -7.72 -5.07
CA MET A 136 7.27 -6.72 -6.00
C MET A 136 6.19 -6.34 -7.00
N PHE A 137 6.01 -5.04 -7.19
CA PHE A 137 4.99 -4.47 -8.09
C PHE A 137 5.66 -3.51 -9.08
N ASP A 138 5.13 -3.46 -10.29
CA ASP A 138 5.51 -2.56 -11.39
C ASP A 138 4.77 -1.21 -11.34
N ARG A 139 4.25 -0.87 -10.15
CA ARG A 139 3.53 0.36 -9.87
C ARG A 139 3.82 0.84 -8.45
N ALA A 140 3.61 2.13 -8.22
CA ALA A 140 3.65 2.71 -6.89
C ALA A 140 2.36 2.36 -6.13
N LEU A 141 2.47 1.63 -5.02
CA LEU A 141 1.36 1.35 -4.11
C LEU A 141 1.04 2.60 -3.28
N SER A 142 -0.24 2.85 -3.07
CA SER A 142 -0.71 3.87 -2.13
C SER A 142 -0.56 3.41 -0.68
N PRO A 143 -0.54 4.33 0.30
CA PRO A 143 -0.53 3.98 1.72
C PRO A 143 -1.68 3.06 2.14
N PHE A 144 -2.85 3.18 1.50
CA PHE A 144 -3.99 2.31 1.77
C PHE A 144 -3.76 0.87 1.29
N GLU A 145 -3.11 0.70 0.14
CA GLU A 145 -2.79 -0.64 -0.37
C GLU A 145 -1.72 -1.30 0.48
N ILE A 146 -0.73 -0.55 0.96
CA ILE A 146 0.27 -1.04 1.91
C ILE A 146 -0.41 -1.52 3.22
N ALA A 147 -1.36 -0.74 3.74
CA ALA A 147 -2.11 -1.11 4.94
C ALA A 147 -2.93 -2.40 4.71
N SER A 148 -3.53 -2.58 3.53
CA SER A 148 -4.25 -3.81 3.18
C SER A 148 -3.31 -5.03 3.16
N VAL A 149 -2.11 -4.91 2.59
CA VAL A 149 -1.11 -6.00 2.59
C VAL A 149 -0.74 -6.42 4.00
N ILE A 150 -0.52 -5.44 4.90
CA ILE A 150 -0.21 -5.71 6.31
C ILE A 150 -1.37 -6.41 7.02
N ALA A 151 -2.60 -5.96 6.77
CA ALA A 151 -3.82 -6.53 7.34
C ALA A 151 -4.02 -8.00 6.92
N GLU A 152 -3.79 -8.31 5.64
CA GLU A 152 -3.87 -9.68 5.11
C GLU A 152 -2.84 -10.61 5.77
N ALA A 153 -1.58 -10.17 5.88
CA ALA A 153 -0.49 -10.98 6.43
C ALA A 153 -0.61 -11.24 7.94
N THR A 154 -1.14 -10.28 8.70
CA THR A 154 -1.27 -10.41 10.16
C THR A 154 -2.51 -11.20 10.60
N GLY A 155 -3.33 -11.67 9.65
CA GLY A 155 -4.66 -12.22 9.94
C GLY A 155 -5.59 -11.20 10.60
N SER A 156 -5.11 -9.97 10.75
CA SER A 156 -5.84 -8.80 11.17
C SER A 156 -6.49 -8.26 9.91
N ALA A 157 -7.41 -9.05 9.34
CA ALA A 157 -8.43 -8.46 8.50
C ALA A 157 -8.88 -7.20 9.23
N CYS A 158 -8.86 -6.05 8.54
CA CYS A 158 -9.53 -4.85 9.04
C CYS A 158 -10.78 -5.32 9.77
N PRO A 159 -11.13 -4.79 10.97
CA PRO A 159 -12.48 -4.98 11.43
C PRO A 159 -13.34 -4.37 10.32
N VAL A 160 -13.80 -5.23 9.41
CA VAL A 160 -15.09 -5.09 8.77
C VAL A 160 -15.96 -5.14 10.00
N THR A 161 -16.22 -3.97 10.55
CA THR A 161 -17.26 -3.81 11.53
C THR A 161 -18.51 -4.19 10.77
N THR A 162 -18.84 -5.48 10.78
CA THR A 162 -20.19 -5.97 10.63
C THR A 162 -20.92 -5.41 11.84
N THR A 163 -21.26 -4.12 11.80
CA THR A 163 -22.24 -3.54 12.68
C THR A 163 -23.54 -4.25 12.37
N THR A 164 -23.81 -5.30 13.14
CA THR A 164 -25.17 -5.80 13.33
C THR A 164 -25.92 -4.69 14.05
N SER A 165 -26.49 -3.74 13.31
CA SER A 165 -27.42 -2.76 13.88
C SER A 165 -28.81 -3.37 13.90
N THR A 166 -29.27 -3.65 15.11
CA THR A 166 -30.64 -4.01 15.41
C THR A 166 -31.58 -2.88 15.02
N SER A 167 -32.65 -3.21 14.30
CA SER A 167 -33.65 -2.27 13.80
C SER A 167 -34.42 -1.58 14.93
N THR A 168 -34.69 -0.28 14.76
CA THR A 168 -35.90 0.35 15.28
C THR A 168 -36.58 1.10 14.15
N THR A 169 -37.80 0.68 13.85
CA THR A 169 -38.71 1.25 12.86
C THR A 169 -39.23 2.62 13.30
N THR A 170 -39.13 3.60 12.42
CA THR A 170 -40.15 4.65 12.28
C THR A 170 -40.30 5.03 10.82
N THR A 171 -41.50 4.82 10.30
CA THR A 171 -41.95 5.07 8.94
C THR A 171 -42.14 6.56 8.65
N THR A 172 -41.47 7.07 7.61
CA THR A 172 -42.02 8.00 6.61
C THR A 172 -41.24 7.82 5.29
N LEU A 173 -41.95 7.63 4.17
CA LEU A 173 -41.44 7.37 2.81
C LEU A 173 -40.67 8.57 2.19
N PRO A 174 -39.86 8.35 1.12
CA PRO A 174 -38.51 8.91 0.98
C PRO A 174 -38.45 10.18 0.07
N PRO A 175 -37.25 10.80 -0.08
CA PRO A 175 -36.33 10.33 -1.12
C PRO A 175 -34.85 10.40 -0.65
N LEU A 176 -34.30 9.28 -0.18
CA LEU A 176 -32.88 9.18 0.20
C LEU A 176 -32.00 8.85 -1.01
N CYS A 177 -32.02 9.72 -2.03
CA CYS A 177 -31.13 9.55 -3.18
C CYS A 177 -29.67 9.68 -2.74
N ALA A 178 -28.84 8.67 -3.03
CA ALA A 178 -27.45 8.60 -2.57
C ALA A 178 -27.25 8.56 -1.04
N ASP A 179 -28.28 8.15 -0.29
CA ASP A 179 -28.17 7.81 1.14
C ASP A 179 -28.80 6.41 1.38
N PRO A 180 -28.13 5.33 0.92
CA PRO A 180 -28.57 3.98 1.18
C PRO A 180 -28.38 3.55 2.63
N THR A 181 -27.58 4.27 3.42
CA THR A 181 -27.39 3.94 4.84
C THR A 181 -28.51 4.51 5.73
N GLY A 182 -29.29 5.46 5.19
CA GLY A 182 -30.45 6.05 5.86
C GLY A 182 -30.09 6.97 7.02
N ASP A 183 -28.88 7.53 6.99
CA ASP A 183 -28.35 8.34 8.08
C ASP A 183 -28.63 9.85 7.93
N GLY A 184 -29.29 10.23 6.83
CA GLY A 184 -29.71 11.58 6.50
C GLY A 184 -28.62 12.45 5.90
N LEU A 185 -27.43 11.90 5.62
CA LEU A 185 -26.28 12.61 5.05
C LEU A 185 -25.72 11.83 3.85
N ILE A 186 -25.11 12.56 2.92
CA ILE A 186 -24.39 11.95 1.79
C ILE A 186 -22.91 11.93 2.15
N LYS A 187 -22.40 10.77 2.56
CA LYS A 187 -21.01 10.55 2.95
C LYS A 187 -20.32 9.57 2.01
N VAL A 188 -19.00 9.47 2.16
CA VAL A 188 -18.19 8.48 1.40
C VAL A 188 -18.65 7.04 1.69
N THR A 189 -19.21 6.79 2.89
CA THR A 189 -19.79 5.50 3.28
C THR A 189 -20.99 5.10 2.42
N ASP A 190 -21.84 6.06 2.06
CA ASP A 190 -22.99 5.86 1.16
C ASP A 190 -22.54 5.49 -0.25
N CYS A 191 -21.52 6.19 -0.73
CA CYS A 191 -20.99 5.96 -2.07
C CYS A 191 -20.28 4.60 -2.18
N LEU A 192 -19.66 4.13 -1.10
CA LEU A 192 -19.12 2.78 -1.03
C LEU A 192 -20.21 1.72 -1.07
N TYR A 193 -21.35 1.96 -0.43
CA TYR A 193 -22.51 1.07 -0.49
C TYR A 193 -23.04 0.96 -1.92
N ILE A 194 -23.16 2.09 -2.63
CA ILE A 194 -23.57 2.13 -4.04
C ILE A 194 -22.59 1.37 -4.92
N LEU A 195 -21.27 1.53 -4.70
CA LEU A 195 -20.26 0.82 -5.47
C LEU A 195 -20.35 -0.70 -5.26
N LYS A 196 -20.52 -1.16 -4.02
CA LYS A 196 -20.71 -2.58 -3.70
C LYS A 196 -21.96 -3.16 -4.35
N ALA A 197 -23.05 -2.38 -4.42
CA ALA A 197 -24.25 -2.78 -5.14
C ALA A 197 -24.00 -2.89 -6.65
N ALA A 198 -23.28 -1.94 -7.24
CA ALA A 198 -22.97 -1.93 -8.66
C ALA A 198 -22.09 -3.11 -9.12
N VAL A 199 -21.21 -3.60 -8.24
CA VAL A 199 -20.33 -4.76 -8.53
C VAL A 199 -20.91 -6.10 -8.08
N GLY A 200 -22.16 -6.13 -7.61
CA GLY A 200 -22.83 -7.36 -7.17
C GLY A 200 -22.30 -7.95 -5.87
N LEU A 201 -21.53 -7.18 -5.10
CA LEU A 201 -21.03 -7.58 -3.77
C LEU A 201 -22.08 -7.39 -2.67
N LEU A 202 -23.14 -6.65 -2.95
CA LEU A 202 -24.26 -6.40 -2.05
C LEU A 202 -25.53 -6.15 -2.88
N THR A 203 -26.71 -6.42 -2.31
CA THR A 203 -27.99 -6.03 -2.90
C THR A 203 -28.54 -4.79 -2.20
N CYS A 204 -28.88 -3.74 -2.96
CA CYS A 204 -29.54 -2.54 -2.44
C CYS A 204 -31.06 -2.70 -2.53
N ALA A 205 -31.77 -2.39 -1.44
CA ALA A 205 -33.24 -2.42 -1.41
C ALA A 205 -33.77 -1.12 -0.79
N PRO A 206 -34.58 -0.32 -1.52
CA PRO A 206 -34.93 -0.43 -2.94
C PRO A 206 -33.75 -0.04 -3.86
N GLU A 207 -33.65 -0.69 -5.03
CA GLU A 207 -32.53 -0.48 -5.97
C GLU A 207 -32.37 1.00 -6.38
N CYS A 208 -33.47 1.75 -6.45
CA CYS A 208 -33.48 3.15 -6.87
C CYS A 208 -32.85 4.14 -5.87
N ILE A 209 -32.69 3.77 -4.59
CA ILE A 209 -31.97 4.59 -3.60
C ILE A 209 -30.48 4.73 -3.96
N CYS A 210 -29.94 3.69 -4.59
CA CYS A 210 -28.53 3.57 -4.93
C CYS A 210 -28.20 4.05 -6.36
N ALA A 211 -29.15 4.66 -7.09
CA ALA A 211 -28.97 5.04 -8.49
C ALA A 211 -29.04 6.57 -8.74
N PRO A 212 -28.19 7.41 -8.10
CA PRO A 212 -28.18 8.87 -8.26
C PRO A 212 -27.83 9.40 -9.66
N ALA A 213 -27.34 8.57 -10.59
CA ALA A 213 -27.21 8.95 -12.00
C ALA A 213 -28.54 8.79 -12.77
N GLY A 214 -29.55 8.18 -12.15
CA GLY A 214 -30.90 8.03 -12.68
C GLY A 214 -31.12 6.78 -13.54
N THR A 215 -30.16 5.87 -13.59
CA THR A 215 -30.26 4.61 -14.34
C THR A 215 -30.17 3.41 -13.41
N LEU A 216 -31.11 2.47 -13.58
CA LEU A 216 -31.07 1.17 -12.91
C LEU A 216 -30.59 0.07 -13.87
N PRO A 217 -29.86 -0.95 -13.40
CA PRO A 217 -29.36 -1.11 -12.02
C PRO A 217 -28.24 -0.11 -11.69
N ALA A 218 -27.93 0.08 -10.41
CA ALA A 218 -26.85 0.96 -9.98
C ALA A 218 -25.50 0.56 -10.62
N THR A 219 -24.71 1.55 -11.02
CA THR A 219 -23.43 1.38 -11.71
C THR A 219 -22.29 2.09 -10.97
N ALA A 220 -21.05 1.90 -11.39
CA ALA A 220 -19.92 2.67 -10.86
C ALA A 220 -20.07 4.19 -11.09
N THR A 221 -20.83 4.59 -12.12
CA THR A 221 -21.16 6.00 -12.40
C THR A 221 -21.99 6.62 -11.26
N ASP A 222 -22.89 5.82 -10.66
CA ASP A 222 -23.73 6.23 -9.53
C ASP A 222 -22.88 6.47 -8.27
N ALA A 223 -21.93 5.58 -8.01
CA ALA A 223 -20.98 5.75 -6.89
C ALA A 223 -20.14 7.02 -7.06
N LEU A 224 -19.70 7.32 -8.28
CA LEU A 224 -18.96 8.54 -8.59
C LEU A 224 -19.81 9.81 -8.40
N ALA A 225 -21.08 9.80 -8.82
CA ALA A 225 -22.00 10.92 -8.61
C ALA A 225 -22.22 11.21 -7.12
N CYS A 226 -22.40 10.15 -6.32
CA CYS A 226 -22.46 10.25 -4.86
C CYS A 226 -21.18 10.85 -4.28
N LEU A 227 -19.99 10.37 -4.70
CA LEU A 227 -18.71 10.85 -4.15
C LEU A 227 -18.51 12.34 -4.39
N LYS A 228 -18.82 12.80 -5.61
CA LYS A 228 -18.74 14.23 -5.94
C LYS A 228 -19.63 15.06 -5.02
N LYS A 229 -20.84 14.57 -4.71
CA LYS A 229 -21.74 15.25 -3.78
C LYS A 229 -21.22 15.24 -2.34
N ALA A 230 -20.70 14.10 -1.87
CA ALA A 230 -20.15 13.94 -0.52
C ALA A 230 -18.97 14.88 -0.25
N VAL A 231 -18.15 15.19 -1.26
CA VAL A 231 -17.01 16.12 -1.15
C VAL A 231 -17.39 17.58 -1.46
N GLY A 232 -18.69 17.90 -1.54
CA GLY A 232 -19.18 19.26 -1.71
C GLY A 232 -19.15 19.80 -3.15
N GLN A 233 -18.94 18.96 -4.16
CA GLN A 233 -19.07 19.40 -5.55
C GLN A 233 -20.55 19.62 -5.92
N ALA A 234 -20.77 20.62 -6.76
CA ALA A 234 -22.09 20.93 -7.30
C ALA A 234 -22.49 19.88 -8.35
N VAL A 235 -23.06 18.77 -7.88
CA VAL A 235 -23.65 17.71 -8.71
C VAL A 235 -25.13 17.57 -8.39
N THR A 236 -25.94 17.47 -9.44
CA THR A 236 -27.36 17.10 -9.37
C THR A 236 -27.46 15.59 -9.29
N LEU A 237 -28.12 15.10 -8.24
CA LEU A 237 -28.45 13.70 -8.09
C LEU A 237 -29.88 13.48 -8.58
N SER A 238 -30.09 12.42 -9.35
CA SER A 238 -31.37 12.05 -9.94
C SER A 238 -31.69 10.62 -9.53
N CYS A 239 -32.76 10.43 -8.77
CA CYS A 239 -33.26 9.09 -8.42
C CYS A 239 -34.76 9.01 -8.75
N PRO A 240 -35.15 8.92 -10.04
CA PRO A 240 -36.53 8.70 -10.41
C PRO A 240 -36.92 7.27 -10.01
N CYS A 241 -37.67 7.13 -8.92
CA CYS A 241 -38.39 5.90 -8.58
C CYS A 241 -39.86 6.09 -9.01
N PRO A 242 -40.51 5.08 -9.63
CA PRO A 242 -41.96 5.07 -9.80
C PRO A 242 -42.71 4.93 -8.47
#